data_AF-A0A396QEM9-F1
#
_entry.id   AF-A0A396QEM9-F1
#
_cell.length_a   1.000
_cell.length_b   1.000
_cell.length_c   1.000
_cell.angle_alpha   90.00
_cell.angle_beta   90.00
_cell.angle_gamma   90.00
#
_symmetry.space_group_name_H-M   'P 1'
#
loop_
_entity.id
_entity.type
_entity.pdbx_description
1 polymer ?
#
loop_
_entity_poly.entity_id
_entity_poly.type
_entity_poly.pdbx_seq_one_letter_code
_entity_poly.pdbx_strand_id
1 'polypeptide(L)'
;MEKIEIRGKEYNLLIRGKWEGSYLKGYIDLAYQAFHQDFTPWFEGGYFDDTYIPYTLLDGERPVANVAASTMDFIWDGKSRKYVLIGTVMTDLEYRNRG
;
A
#
# COMPACT_ATOMS: atom_id res chain seq x y z
N MET A 1 -9.49 6.75 9.25
CA MET A 1 -8.32 6.05 9.79
C MET A 1 -8.79 5.23 10.96
N GLU A 2 -8.50 3.94 10.96
CA GLU A 2 -8.99 2.97 11.96
C GLU A 2 -7.84 2.59 12.88
N LYS A 3 -8.09 2.40 14.17
CA LYS A 3 -7.08 1.87 15.09
C LYS A 3 -7.20 0.35 15.14
N ILE A 4 -6.07 -0.34 14.99
CA ILE A 4 -6.01 -1.79 15.10
C ILE A 4 -4.94 -2.18 16.11
N GLU A 5 -5.19 -3.25 16.85
CA GLU A 5 -4.21 -3.83 17.76
C GLU A 5 -3.70 -5.14 17.15
N ILE A 6 -2.39 -5.26 17.00
CA ILE A 6 -1.73 -6.50 16.58
C ILE A 6 -0.72 -6.85 17.67
N ARG A 7 -0.96 -7.98 18.36
CA ARG A 7 -0.07 -8.51 19.41
C ARG A 7 0.25 -7.49 20.52
N GLY A 8 -0.74 -6.73 20.99
CA GLY A 8 -0.55 -5.74 22.06
C GLY A 8 0.10 -4.42 21.62
N LYS A 9 0.38 -4.24 20.33
CA LYS A 9 0.80 -2.95 19.77
C LYS A 9 -0.32 -2.35 18.94
N GLU A 10 -0.62 -1.08 19.19
CA GLU A 10 -1.60 -0.29 18.43
C GLU A 10 -0.96 0.25 17.14
N TYR A 11 -1.73 0.21 16.06
CA TYR A 11 -1.41 0.77 14.75
C TYR A 11 -2.58 1.57 14.22
N ASN A 12 -2.31 2.54 13.35
CA ASN A 12 -3.35 3.21 12.56
C ASN A 12 -3.42 2.56 11.17
N LEU A 13 -4.57 2.02 10.80
CA LEU A 13 -4.89 1.54 9.46
C LEU A 13 -5.45 2.68 8.61
N LEU A 14 -4.74 2.98 7.53
CA LEU A 14 -5.12 3.95 6.52
C LEU A 14 -5.57 3.21 5.26
N ILE A 15 -6.84 3.38 4.89
CA ILE A 15 -7.46 2.80 3.70
C ILE A 15 -7.78 3.93 2.73
N ARG A 16 -7.39 3.81 1.45
CA ARG A 16 -7.61 4.85 0.43
C ARG A 16 -7.16 6.25 0.90
N GLY A 17 -6.05 6.29 1.63
CA GLY A 17 -5.58 7.54 2.22
C GLY A 17 -5.30 8.62 1.19
N LYS A 18 -5.41 9.89 1.61
CA LYS A 18 -4.80 11.00 0.86
C LYS A 18 -3.29 10.92 1.04
N TRP A 19 -2.58 10.57 -0.01
CA TRP A 19 -1.13 10.49 0.00
C TRP A 19 -0.54 11.86 -0.26
N GLU A 20 -0.43 12.66 0.80
CA GLU A 20 0.15 14.00 0.77
C GLU A 20 1.19 14.13 1.89
N GLY A 21 2.16 15.03 1.72
CA GLY A 21 3.14 15.36 2.77
C GLY A 21 3.93 14.15 3.30
N SER A 22 3.96 14.02 4.63
CA SER A 22 4.72 12.97 5.33
C SER A 22 4.23 11.56 5.02
N TYR A 23 2.93 11.37 4.76
CA TYR A 23 2.36 10.05 4.44
C TYR A 23 2.84 9.55 3.08
N LEU A 24 2.82 10.41 2.04
CA LEU A 24 3.33 10.04 0.72
C LEU A 24 4.82 9.75 0.76
N LYS A 25 5.59 10.63 1.42
CA LYS A 25 7.04 10.43 1.57
C LYS A 25 7.33 9.09 2.26
N GLY A 26 6.68 8.81 3.39
CA GLY A 26 6.87 7.56 4.13
C GLY A 26 6.48 6.32 3.33
N TYR A 27 5.45 6.43 2.47
CA TYR A 27 5.04 5.34 1.60
C TYR A 27 6.05 5.06 0.50
N ILE A 28 6.58 6.11 -0.15
CA ILE A 28 7.64 6.00 -1.16
C ILE A 28 8.91 5.42 -0.53
N ASP A 29 9.29 5.90 0.67
CA ASP A 29 10.43 5.36 1.41
C ASP A 29 10.22 3.86 1.70
N LEU A 30 9.03 3.45 2.15
CA LEU A 30 8.69 2.04 2.39
C LEU A 30 8.78 1.20 1.10
N ALA A 31 8.31 1.74 -0.03
CA ALA A 31 8.40 1.08 -1.33
C ALA A 31 9.84 0.92 -1.80
N TYR A 32 10.68 1.94 -1.58
CA TYR A 32 12.10 1.87 -1.89
C TYR A 32 12.80 0.80 -1.05
N GLN A 33 12.49 0.69 0.26
CA GLN A 33 13.05 -0.36 1.10
C GLN A 33 12.58 -1.77 0.72
N ALA A 34 11.35 -1.90 0.21
CA ALA A 34 10.78 -3.19 -0.18
C ALA A 34 11.25 -3.67 -1.56
N PHE A 35 11.37 -2.75 -2.53
CA PHE A 35 11.57 -3.08 -3.94
C PHE A 35 12.84 -2.48 -4.56
N HIS A 36 13.58 -1.65 -3.82
CA HIS A 36 14.75 -0.91 -4.32
C HIS A 36 14.45 -0.04 -5.54
N GLN A 37 13.22 0.48 -5.61
CA GLN A 37 12.73 1.31 -6.71
C GLN A 37 12.01 2.54 -6.18
N ASP A 38 12.24 3.68 -6.83
CA ASP A 38 11.50 4.92 -6.56
C ASP A 38 10.17 4.90 -7.32
N PHE A 39 9.07 5.00 -6.56
CA PHE A 39 7.71 5.03 -7.09
C PHE A 39 7.16 6.46 -7.24
N THR A 40 7.94 7.50 -6.94
CA THR A 40 7.53 8.90 -7.14
C THR A 40 6.97 9.15 -8.55
N PRO A 41 7.61 8.70 -9.65
CA PRO A 41 7.06 8.92 -10.99
C PRO A 41 5.71 8.25 -11.24
N TRP A 42 5.43 7.15 -10.54
CA TRP A 42 4.15 6.45 -10.66
C TRP A 42 3.02 7.22 -9.97
N PHE A 43 3.29 7.82 -8.81
CA PHE A 43 2.36 8.72 -8.13
C PHE A 43 2.13 10.02 -8.91
N GLU A 44 3.22 10.67 -9.35
CA GLU A 44 3.15 11.93 -10.12
C GLU A 44 2.48 11.75 -11.49
N GLY A 45 2.61 10.56 -12.08
CA GLY A 45 1.97 10.21 -13.36
C GLY A 45 0.46 9.96 -13.27
N GLY A 46 -0.14 10.05 -12.07
CA GLY A 46 -1.59 9.84 -11.89
C GLY A 46 -2.03 8.37 -11.98
N TYR A 47 -1.10 7.42 -11.87
CA TYR A 47 -1.41 5.99 -11.89
C TYR A 47 -1.95 5.47 -10.56
N PHE A 48 -1.93 6.32 -9.52
CA PHE A 48 -2.69 6.13 -8.29
C PHE A 48 -4.12 6.65 -8.51
N ASP A 49 -4.98 5.83 -9.09
CA ASP A 49 -6.38 6.16 -9.35
C ASP A 49 -7.33 5.46 -8.35
N ASP A 50 -8.64 5.64 -8.56
CA ASP A 50 -9.68 5.06 -7.69
C ASP A 50 -9.73 3.52 -7.72
N THR A 51 -9.06 2.89 -8.69
CA THR A 51 -8.97 1.43 -8.80
C THR A 51 -7.89 0.87 -7.89
N TYR A 52 -6.90 1.68 -7.47
CA TYR A 52 -5.82 1.30 -6.56
C TYR A 52 -6.17 1.61 -5.10
N ILE A 53 -6.36 0.56 -4.30
CA ILE A 53 -6.83 0.66 -2.91
C ILE A 53 -5.74 0.18 -1.96
N PRO A 54 -4.88 1.07 -1.43
CA PRO A 54 -3.90 0.67 -0.43
C PRO A 54 -4.53 0.55 0.95
N TYR A 55 -4.05 -0.45 1.68
CA TYR A 55 -4.29 -0.72 3.09
C TYR A 55 -2.93 -0.64 3.78
N THR A 56 -2.65 0.51 4.38
CA THR A 56 -1.34 0.80 4.97
C THR A 56 -1.45 0.87 6.47
N LEU A 57 -0.58 0.13 7.16
CA LEU A 57 -0.39 0.24 8.60
C LEU A 57 0.62 1.31 8.91
N LEU A 58 0.26 2.18 9.85
CA LEU A 58 1.08 3.24 10.37
C LEU A 58 1.41 2.97 11.84
N ASP A 59 2.68 3.11 12.21
CA ASP A 59 3.09 3.27 13.61
C ASP A 59 3.20 4.76 13.92
N GLY A 60 2.22 5.28 14.66
CA GLY A 60 1.96 6.73 14.69
C GLY A 60 1.56 7.22 13.30
N GLU A 61 2.42 8.04 12.69
CA GLU A 61 2.26 8.55 11.31
C GLU A 61 3.18 7.84 10.29
N ARG A 62 4.11 6.98 10.73
CA ARG A 62 5.08 6.32 9.86
C ARG A 62 4.46 5.08 9.20
N PRO A 63 4.40 4.98 7.87
CA PRO A 63 4.07 3.74 7.17
C PRO A 63 5.07 2.63 7.48
N VAL A 64 4.57 1.47 7.92
CA VAL A 64 5.39 0.31 8.31
C VAL A 64 5.03 -0.98 7.57
N ALA A 65 3.81 -1.08 7.04
CA ALA A 65 3.40 -2.19 6.18
C ALA A 65 2.29 -1.74 5.23
N ASN A 66 2.19 -2.39 4.07
CA ASN A 66 1.13 -2.14 3.11
C ASN A 66 0.74 -3.42 2.37
N VAL A 67 -0.53 -3.50 2.01
CA VAL A 67 -1.02 -4.31 0.89
C VAL A 67 -1.98 -3.46 0.07
N ALA A 68 -1.93 -3.55 -1.25
CA ALA A 68 -2.88 -2.86 -2.12
C ALA A 68 -3.76 -3.87 -2.86
N ALA A 69 -5.04 -3.52 -2.98
CA ALA A 69 -5.98 -4.21 -3.86
C ALA A 69 -6.28 -3.31 -5.06
N SER A 70 -6.01 -3.79 -6.26
CA SER A 70 -6.30 -3.07 -7.50
C SER A 70 -7.35 -3.80 -8.31
N THR A 71 -8.45 -3.13 -8.68
CA THR A 71 -9.44 -3.72 -9.58
C THR A 71 -9.01 -3.55 -11.03
N MET A 72 -9.04 -4.62 -11.82
CA MET A 72 -8.65 -4.56 -13.23
C MET A 72 -9.56 -5.43 -14.11
N ASP A 73 -9.83 -4.95 -15.32
CA ASP A 73 -10.43 -5.76 -16.38
C ASP A 73 -9.32 -6.48 -17.15
N PHE A 74 -9.45 -7.79 -17.33
CA PHE A 74 -8.44 -8.61 -18.00
C PHE A 74 -9.12 -9.60 -18.94
N ILE A 75 -8.54 -9.76 -20.14
CA ILE A 75 -8.98 -10.77 -21.09
C ILE A 75 -8.18 -12.03 -20.81
N TRP A 76 -8.86 -13.07 -20.32
CA TRP A 76 -8.27 -14.39 -20.11
C TRP A 76 -9.09 -15.44 -20.84
N ASP A 77 -8.42 -16.24 -21.67
CA ASP A 77 -9.04 -17.26 -22.53
C ASP A 77 -10.16 -16.68 -23.42
N GLY A 78 -9.85 -15.56 -24.08
CA GLY A 78 -10.78 -14.86 -24.98
C GLY A 78 -12.00 -14.21 -24.29
N LYS A 79 -12.08 -14.25 -22.96
CA LYS A 79 -13.21 -13.72 -22.18
C LYS A 79 -12.77 -12.56 -21.29
N SER A 80 -13.54 -11.48 -21.31
CA SER A 80 -13.37 -10.37 -20.38
C SER A 80 -13.81 -10.80 -18.97
N ARG A 81 -12.96 -10.51 -17.98
CA ARG A 81 -13.19 -10.85 -16.57
C ARG A 81 -12.66 -9.71 -15.69
N LYS A 82 -13.34 -9.48 -14.57
CA LYS A 82 -12.88 -8.58 -13.51
C LYS A 82 -12.00 -9.35 -12.54
N TYR A 83 -10.85 -8.79 -12.22
CA TYR A 83 -9.92 -9.32 -11.23
C TYR A 83 -9.61 -8.28 -10.16
N VAL A 84 -9.19 -8.79 -9.01
CA VAL A 84 -8.55 -8.01 -7.96
C VAL A 84 -7.10 -8.47 -7.91
N LEU A 85 -6.18 -7.58 -8.26
CA LEU A 85 -4.76 -7.78 -8.07
C LEU A 85 -4.42 -7.40 -6.63
N ILE A 86 -3.82 -8.33 -5.90
CA ILE A 86 -3.18 -8.02 -4.62
C ILE A 86 -1.71 -7.73 -4.92
N GLY A 87 -1.31 -6.48 -4.68
CA GLY A 87 -0.02 -5.96 -5.08
C GLY A 87 0.58 -5.02 -4.04
N THR A 88 1.77 -4.51 -4.36
CA THR A 88 2.52 -3.56 -3.52
C THR A 88 2.58 -4.01 -2.06
N VAL A 89 2.84 -5.32 -1.86
CA VAL A 89 2.94 -5.92 -0.54
C VAL A 89 4.30 -5.52 0.04
N MET A 90 4.27 -4.72 1.10
CA MET A 90 5.46 -4.12 1.69
C MET A 90 5.43 -4.32 3.20
N THR A 91 6.61 -4.59 3.77
CA THR A 91 6.80 -4.59 5.22
C THR A 91 8.19 -4.05 5.50
N ASP A 92 8.23 -3.01 6.32
CA ASP A 92 9.46 -2.39 6.82
C ASP A 92 10.34 -3.46 7.49
N LEU A 93 11.65 -3.38 7.30
CA LEU A 93 12.60 -4.38 7.79
C LEU A 93 12.48 -4.63 9.29
N GLU A 94 12.24 -3.58 10.09
CA GLU A 94 12.08 -3.69 11.54
C GLU A 94 10.79 -4.43 11.93
N TYR A 95 9.81 -4.49 11.03
CA TYR A 95 8.45 -5.00 11.26
C TYR A 95 8.20 -6.39 10.66
N ARG A 96 9.17 -6.97 9.95
CA ARG A 96 9.06 -8.32 9.37
C ARG A 96 9.01 -9.40 10.45
N ASN A 97 8.47 -10.58 10.08
CA ASN A 97 8.35 -11.77 10.95
C ASN A 97 7.49 -11.57 12.20
N ARG A 98 6.45 -10.74 12.12
CA ARG A 98 5.53 -10.44 13.25
C ARG A 98 4.14 -11.08 13.09
N GLY A 99 4.00 -12.03 12.16
CA GLY A 99 2.71 -12.56 11.71
C GLY A 99 2.10 -11.69 10.63
#